data_AF-A0ABD0QSH0-F1
#
_entry.id   AF-A0ABD0QSH0-F1
#
_cell.length_a   1.000
_cell.length_b   1.000
_cell.length_c   1.000
_cell.angle_alpha   90.00
_cell.angle_beta   90.00
_cell.angle_gamma   90.00
#
_symmetry.space_group_name_H-M   'P 1'
#
loop_
_entity.id
_entity.type
_entity.pdbx_description
1 polymer ?
#
loop_
_entity_poly.entity_id
_entity_poly.type
_entity_poly.pdbx_seq_one_letter_code
_entity_poly.pdbx_strand_id
1 'polypeptide(L)' 'MKIENSLPCSQLPEAPPQTGLHFTVATEEDFDDIMAMSKDIYGGLDYLPSRYQAWLQESNRTVILARKQGKV' A
#
# COMPACT_ATOMS: atom_id res chain seq x y z
N MET A 1 -27.97 -30.09 -0.54
CA MET A 1 -28.20 -28.64 -0.46
C MET A 1 -26.93 -27.93 -0.90
N LYS A 2 -27.00 -27.05 -1.90
CA LYS A 2 -25.88 -26.17 -2.31
C LYS A 2 -26.11 -24.83 -1.61
N ILE A 3 -25.13 -24.38 -0.84
CA ILE A 3 -25.16 -23.04 -0.24
C ILE A 3 -24.41 -22.15 -1.24
N GLU A 4 -25.14 -21.40 -2.04
CA GLU A 4 -24.58 -20.38 -2.92
C GLU A 4 -24.36 -19.12 -2.09
N ASN A 5 -23.10 -18.81 -1.80
CA ASN A 5 -22.71 -17.57 -1.14
C ASN A 5 -22.45 -16.50 -2.20
N SER A 6 -23.51 -16.03 -2.86
CA SER A 6 -23.48 -14.86 -3.72
C SER A 6 -23.90 -13.63 -2.90
N LEU A 7 -22.97 -13.12 -2.09
CA LEU A 7 -23.11 -11.75 -1.59
C LEU A 7 -23.01 -10.82 -2.81
N PRO A 8 -24.03 -10.02 -3.15
CA PRO A 8 -23.85 -8.97 -4.13
C PRO A 8 -22.83 -7.99 -3.54
N CYS A 9 -21.70 -7.79 -4.22
CA CYS A 9 -20.84 -6.63 -4.00
C CYS A 9 -21.73 -5.40 -4.24
N SER A 10 -22.40 -4.95 -3.19
CA SER A 10 -23.18 -3.73 -3.20
C SER A 10 -22.18 -2.64 -3.56
N GLN A 11 -22.34 -2.06 -4.75
CA GLN A 11 -21.47 -1.00 -5.24
C GLN A 11 -21.49 0.09 -4.17
N LEU A 12 -20.39 0.16 -3.40
CA LEU A 12 -20.16 1.27 -2.49
C LEU A 12 -20.26 2.54 -3.34
N PRO A 13 -20.92 3.61 -2.84
CA PRO A 13 -20.94 4.88 -3.54
C PRO A 13 -19.51 5.22 -3.94
N GLU A 14 -19.29 5.51 -5.22
CA GLU A 14 -17.99 5.97 -5.71
C GLU A 14 -17.72 7.29 -5.01
N ALA A 15 -17.01 7.21 -3.88
CA ALA A 15 -16.61 8.38 -3.13
C ALA A 15 -15.85 9.26 -4.12
N PRO A 16 -16.09 10.59 -4.14
CA PRO A 16 -15.26 11.48 -4.93
C PRO A 16 -13.79 11.21 -4.57
N PRO A 17 -12.82 11.44 -5.47
CA PRO A 17 -11.40 11.31 -5.14
C PRO A 17 -11.02 12.38 -4.10
N GLN A 18 -11.34 12.13 -2.82
CA GLN A 18 -11.46 13.15 -1.78
C GLN A 18 -10.12 13.51 -1.13
N THR A 19 -9.00 12.91 -1.52
CA THR A 19 -7.74 13.04 -0.78
C THR A 19 -6.52 13.39 -1.62
N GLY A 20 -6.64 13.43 -2.96
CA GLY A 20 -5.47 13.63 -3.84
C GLY A 20 -4.40 12.54 -3.65
N LEU A 21 -4.83 11.36 -3.19
CA LEU A 21 -4.00 10.19 -2.99
C LEU A 21 -4.07 9.29 -4.22
N HIS A 22 -2.91 8.85 -4.69
CA HIS A 22 -2.76 7.87 -5.76
C HIS A 22 -2.25 6.56 -5.19
N PHE A 23 -2.94 5.46 -5.47
CA PHE A 23 -2.55 4.15 -4.98
C PHE A 23 -1.91 3.33 -6.09
N THR A 24 -0.77 2.70 -5.83
CA THR A 24 -0.15 1.74 -6.75
C THR A 24 0.31 0.50 -6.00
N VAL A 25 0.45 -0.61 -6.72
CA VAL A 25 1.22 -1.76 -6.22
C VAL A 25 2.68 -1.31 -6.10
N ALA A 26 3.31 -1.69 -4.99
CA ALA A 26 4.68 -1.32 -4.69
C ALA A 26 5.67 -2.17 -5.51
N THR A 27 6.77 -1.58 -5.95
CA THR A 27 7.83 -2.27 -6.72
C THR A 27 9.20 -2.03 -6.08
N GLU A 28 10.24 -2.72 -6.56
CA GLU A 28 11.61 -2.48 -6.10
C GLU A 28 12.08 -1.03 -6.38
N GLU A 29 11.55 -0.38 -7.40
CA GLU A 29 11.89 1.00 -7.78
C GLU A 29 11.46 2.04 -6.73
N ASP A 30 10.50 1.69 -5.86
CA ASP A 30 10.00 2.58 -4.81
C ASP A 30 10.90 2.62 -3.57
N PHE A 31 11.98 1.83 -3.52
CA PHE A 31 12.81 1.67 -2.31
C PHE A 31 13.35 3.00 -1.76
N ASP A 32 13.80 3.90 -2.64
CA ASP A 32 14.35 5.19 -2.25
C ASP A 32 13.28 6.09 -1.59
N ASP A 33 12.04 6.05 -2.08
CA ASP A 33 10.93 6.80 -1.49
C ASP A 33 10.57 6.23 -0.11
N ILE A 34 10.54 4.90 0.03
CA ILE A 34 10.32 4.24 1.34
C ILE A 34 11.44 4.58 2.33
N MET A 35 12.69 4.63 1.88
CA MET A 35 13.81 5.06 2.71
C MET A 35 13.69 6.53 3.12
N ALA A 36 13.17 7.39 2.24
CA ALA A 36 12.95 8.80 2.55
C ALA A 36 11.89 8.98 3.65
N MET A 37 10.84 8.15 3.68
CA MET A 37 9.85 8.15 4.77
C MET A 37 10.47 7.84 6.14
N SER A 38 11.39 6.86 6.18
CA SER A 38 12.05 6.40 7.42
C SER A 38 12.82 7.48 8.17
N LYS A 39 13.37 8.48 7.44
CA LYS A 39 14.21 9.53 8.05
C LYS A 39 13.49 10.33 9.14
N ASP A 40 12.18 10.51 8.99
CA ASP A 40 11.35 11.30 9.92
C ASP A 40 10.47 10.41 10.83
N ILE A 41 10.64 9.09 10.76
CA ILE A 41 9.85 8.11 11.52
C ILE A 41 10.75 7.39 12.52
N TYR A 42 10.32 7.33 13.78
CA TYR A 42 11.05 6.65 14.89
C TYR A 42 12.54 7.06 15.04
N GLY A 43 12.91 8.28 14.66
CA GLY A 43 14.30 8.75 14.75
C GLY A 43 15.27 7.99 13.84
N GLY A 44 14.80 7.48 12.70
CA GLY A 44 15.58 6.70 11.75
C GLY A 44 15.67 5.20 12.08
N LEU A 45 14.96 4.72 13.10
CA LEU A 45 14.83 3.30 13.45
C LEU A 45 13.59 2.66 12.83
N ASP A 46 13.12 3.19 11.69
CA ASP A 46 11.99 2.61 11.00
C ASP A 46 12.32 1.20 10.49
N TYR A 47 11.38 0.29 10.70
CA TYR A 47 11.48 -1.07 10.20
C TYR A 47 11.14 -1.16 8.71
N LEU A 48 10.46 -0.16 8.13
CA LEU A 48 10.03 -0.19 6.73
C LEU A 48 11.17 -0.49 5.75
N PRO A 49 12.32 0.20 5.76
CA PRO A 49 13.41 -0.12 4.85
C PRO A 49 13.95 -1.55 5.00
N SER A 50 13.98 -2.05 6.23
CA SER A 50 14.46 -3.42 6.52
C SER A 50 13.48 -4.50 6.09
N ARG A 51 12.18 -4.19 6.01
CA ARG A 51 11.11 -5.14 5.71
C ARG A 51 10.61 -5.07 4.28
N TYR A 52 10.76 -3.93 3.62
CA TYR A 52 10.16 -3.66 2.32
C TYR A 52 10.50 -4.73 1.28
N GLN A 53 11.78 -5.04 1.10
CA GLN A 53 12.21 -6.05 0.14
C GLN A 53 11.68 -7.45 0.48
N ALA A 54 11.67 -7.82 1.77
CA ALA A 54 11.11 -9.11 2.19
C ALA A 54 9.61 -9.20 1.87
N TRP A 55 8.87 -8.11 2.09
CA TRP A 55 7.45 -8.06 1.79
C TRP A 55 7.11 -8.16 0.30
N LEU A 56 7.95 -7.61 -0.58
CA LEU A 56 7.76 -7.76 -2.03
C LEU A 56 7.94 -9.21 -2.51
N GLN A 57 8.69 -10.02 -1.77
CA GLN A 57 8.96 -11.43 -2.10
C GLN A 57 7.97 -12.41 -1.42
N GLU A 58 7.13 -11.93 -0.50
CA GLU A 58 6.13 -12.77 0.19
C GLU A 58 4.94 -13.07 -0.73
N SER A 59 4.80 -14.33 -1.16
CA SER A 59 3.79 -14.75 -2.16
C SER A 59 2.33 -14.47 -1.79
N ASN A 60 2.03 -14.32 -0.50
CA ASN A 60 0.68 -14.05 0.01
C ASN A 60 0.52 -12.62 0.54
N ARG A 61 1.39 -11.70 0.12
CA ARG A 61 1.36 -10.30 0.51
C ARG A 61 1.27 -9.42 -0.72
N THR A 62 0.40 -8.41 -0.67
CA THR A 62 0.39 -7.30 -1.61
C THR A 62 0.74 -6.03 -0.84
N VAL A 63 1.79 -5.35 -1.28
CA VAL A 63 2.17 -4.05 -0.74
C VAL A 63 1.59 -2.97 -1.65
N ILE A 64 0.87 -2.02 -1.05
CA ILE A 64 0.24 -0.91 -1.75
C ILE A 64 0.82 0.39 -1.20
N LEU A 65 1.28 1.26 -2.08
CA LEU A 65 1.75 2.60 -1.72
C LEU A 65 0.65 3.62 -2.00
N ALA A 66 0.44 4.52 -1.05
CA ALA A 66 -0.37 5.71 -1.24
C ALA A 66 0.57 6.89 -1.49
N ARG A 67 0.33 7.67 -2.54
CA ARG A 67 1.13 8.85 -2.85
C ARG A 67 0.28 10.11 -2.81
N LYS A 68 0.77 11.13 -2.11
CA LYS A 68 0.20 12.49 -2.13
C LYS A 68 1.17 13.43 -2.83
N GLN A 69 0.72 14.12 -3.87
CA GLN A 69 1.57 15.06 -4.61
C GLN A 69 2.91 14.44 -5.08
N GLY A 70 2.86 13.17 -5.50
CA GLY A 70 4.03 12.44 -5.99
C GLY A 70 4.97 11.88 -4.93
N LYS A 71 4.67 12.05 -3.63
CA LYS A 71 5.44 11.47 -2.52
C LYS A 71 4.67 10.34 -1.86
N VAL A 72 5.37 9.28 -1.48
CA VAL A 72 4.84 8.19 -0.63
C VAL A 72 4.62 8.69 0.80
#